data_AF-A0A969GH18-F1
#
_entry.id   AF-A0A969GH18-F1
#
_cell.length_a   1.000
_cell.length_b   1.000
_cell.length_c   1.000
_cell.angle_alpha   90.00
_cell.angle_beta   90.00
_cell.angle_gamma   90.00
#
_symmetry.space_group_name_H-M   'P 1'
#
loop_
_entity.id
_entity.type
_entity.pdbx_description
1 polymer ?
#
loop_
_entity_poly.entity_id
_entity_poly.type
_entity_poly.pdbx_seq_one_letter_code
_entity_poly.pdbx_strand_id
1 'polypeptide(L)'
;MKNTFEKWNWKTPLWLNQFLAWATLPPIERNFQAINTSLRLLGKEQPLHATAVERAEVLQKTLPIAQNEITILLNEHQSALFSPRKGDETLARRASFTILVQAIYTRIKILILGYN
;
A
#
# COMPACT_ATOMS: atom_id res chain seq x y z
N MET A 1 14.37 20.73 -4.52
CA MET A 1 12.98 21.16 -4.82
C MET A 1 12.25 21.78 -3.63
N LYS A 2 12.55 21.44 -2.36
CA LYS A 2 11.93 22.12 -1.20
C LYS A 2 12.35 23.60 -1.10
N ASN A 3 13.64 23.86 -1.33
CA ASN A 3 14.24 25.21 -1.25
C ASN A 3 13.72 26.21 -2.31
N THR A 4 13.11 25.74 -3.41
CA THR A 4 12.58 26.65 -4.45
C THR A 4 11.20 27.21 -4.09
N PHE A 5 10.38 26.46 -3.33
CA PHE A 5 9.08 26.93 -2.86
C PHE A 5 9.20 27.82 -1.62
N GLU A 6 10.18 27.55 -0.74
CA GLU A 6 10.50 28.40 0.41
C GLU A 6 10.99 29.79 -0.02
N LYS A 7 11.73 29.88 -1.14
CA LYS A 7 12.10 31.16 -1.76
C LYS A 7 10.92 32.01 -2.22
N TRP A 8 9.76 31.41 -2.45
CA TRP A 8 8.55 32.08 -2.96
C TRP A 8 7.48 32.27 -1.88
N ASN A 9 7.80 32.02 -0.60
CA ASN A 9 6.88 32.13 0.54
C ASN A 9 5.57 31.30 0.39
N TRP A 10 5.58 30.30 -0.50
CA TRP A 10 4.43 29.46 -0.78
C TRP A 10 4.41 28.29 0.20
N LYS A 11 3.31 28.12 0.95
CA LYS A 11 3.12 26.98 1.86
C LYS A 11 3.26 25.66 1.08
N THR A 12 4.25 24.84 1.41
CA THR A 12 4.49 23.56 0.72
C THR A 12 3.20 22.73 0.70
N PRO A 13 2.69 22.31 -0.47
CA PRO A 13 1.43 21.59 -0.52
C PRO A 13 1.57 20.22 0.16
N LEU A 14 0.55 19.81 0.91
CA LEU A 14 0.58 18.56 1.71
C LEU A 14 0.88 17.33 0.85
N TRP A 15 0.38 17.28 -0.38
CA TRP A 15 0.64 16.18 -1.31
C TRP A 15 2.12 16.03 -1.64
N LEU A 16 2.90 17.12 -1.68
CA LEU A 16 4.32 17.09 -1.99
C LEU A 16 5.12 16.50 -0.82
N ASN A 17 4.76 16.85 0.42
CA ASN A 17 5.39 16.24 1.59
C ASN A 17 5.07 14.75 1.68
N GLN A 18 3.84 14.33 1.36
CA GLN A 18 3.45 12.92 1.30
C GLN A 18 4.18 12.17 0.18
N PHE A 19 4.30 12.78 -1.00
CA PHE A 19 5.06 12.21 -2.11
C PHE A 19 6.53 12.04 -1.77
N LEU A 20 7.16 13.05 -1.16
CA LEU A 20 8.55 12.96 -0.74
C LEU A 20 8.75 11.87 0.31
N ALA A 21 7.87 11.80 1.32
CA ALA A 21 7.92 10.74 2.33
C ALA A 21 7.79 9.35 1.68
N TRP A 22 6.86 9.18 0.75
CA TRP A 22 6.70 7.95 -0.03
C TRP A 22 7.92 7.63 -0.91
N ALA A 23 8.50 8.62 -1.56
CA ALA A 23 9.66 8.47 -2.44
C ALA A 23 10.95 8.13 -1.68
N THR A 24 11.02 8.48 -0.39
CA THR A 24 12.12 8.08 0.50
C THR A 24 11.95 6.70 1.12
N LEU A 25 10.79 6.06 1.00
CA LEU A 25 10.59 4.71 1.54
C LEU A 25 11.49 3.68 0.83
N PRO A 26 12.03 2.70 1.58
CA PRO A 26 12.60 1.48 1.04
C PRO A 26 11.67 0.82 0.01
N PRO A 27 12.19 0.17 -1.04
CA PRO A 27 11.37 -0.37 -2.12
C PRO A 27 10.25 -1.33 -1.65
N ILE A 28 10.54 -2.18 -0.66
CA ILE A 28 9.57 -3.14 -0.13
C ILE A 28 8.49 -2.45 0.71
N GLU A 29 8.85 -1.49 1.56
CA GLU A 29 7.88 -0.68 2.31
C GLU A 29 6.98 0.14 1.37
N ARG A 30 7.55 0.65 0.27
CA ARG A 30 6.80 1.34 -0.78
C ARG A 30 5.79 0.41 -1.43
N ASN A 31 6.17 -0.82 -1.76
CA ASN A 31 5.26 -1.82 -2.32
C ASN A 31 4.17 -2.20 -1.30
N PHE A 32 4.47 -2.23 0.00
CA PHE A 32 3.48 -2.48 1.05
C PHE A 32 2.38 -1.40 1.11
N GLN A 33 2.64 -0.18 0.64
CA GLN A 33 1.59 0.85 0.50
C GLN A 33 0.44 0.43 -0.42
N ALA A 34 0.62 -0.58 -1.28
CA ALA A 34 -0.46 -1.17 -2.05
C ALA A 34 -1.56 -1.76 -1.15
N ILE A 35 -1.22 -2.38 -0.01
CA ILE A 35 -2.22 -2.89 0.94
C ILE A 35 -3.04 -1.73 1.51
N ASN A 36 -2.39 -0.65 1.95
CA ASN A 36 -3.08 0.54 2.48
C ASN A 36 -3.97 1.19 1.41
N THR A 37 -3.48 1.28 0.17
CA THR A 37 -4.21 1.86 -0.96
C THR A 37 -5.43 1.02 -1.31
N SER A 38 -5.30 -0.31 -1.34
CA SER A 38 -6.41 -1.23 -1.61
C SER A 38 -7.45 -1.23 -0.49
N LEU A 39 -7.02 -1.19 0.78
CA LEU A 39 -7.93 -1.03 1.92
C LEU A 39 -8.73 0.26 1.82
N ARG A 40 -8.07 1.38 1.49
CA ARG A 40 -8.72 2.67 1.26
C ARG A 40 -9.72 2.62 0.11
N LEU A 41 -9.34 2.01 -1.01
CA LEU A 41 -10.20 1.87 -2.18
C LEU A 41 -11.48 1.07 -1.88
N LEU A 42 -11.37 0.07 -1.02
CA LEU A 42 -12.47 -0.80 -0.58
C LEU A 42 -13.20 -0.27 0.66
N GLY A 43 -12.88 0.94 1.15
CA GLY A 43 -13.55 1.57 2.29
C GLY A 43 -13.26 0.92 3.64
N LYS A 44 -12.12 0.25 3.79
CA LYS A 44 -11.65 -0.44 5.01
C LYS A 44 -10.35 0.18 5.54
N GLU A 45 -10.23 1.50 5.50
CA GLU A 45 -9.08 2.21 6.06
C GLU A 45 -8.79 1.75 7.50
N GLN A 46 -7.50 1.54 7.80
CA GLN A 46 -7.06 1.02 9.09
C GLN A 46 -6.48 2.13 9.95
N PRO A 47 -6.59 2.04 11.29
CA PRO A 47 -6.03 3.05 12.17
C PRO A 47 -4.50 3.08 12.06
N LEU A 48 -3.91 4.23 12.40
CA LEU A 48 -2.45 4.44 12.28
C LEU A 48 -1.62 3.45 13.11
N HIS A 49 -2.16 3.00 14.24
CA HIS A 49 -1.52 2.02 15.13
C HIS A 49 -1.67 0.57 14.67
N ALA A 50 -2.45 0.29 13.63
CA ALA A 50 -2.58 -1.06 13.09
C ALA A 50 -1.26 -1.51 12.46
N THR A 51 -0.83 -2.70 12.84
CA THR A 51 0.37 -3.38 12.37
C THR A 51 0.22 -3.84 10.91
N ALA A 52 1.35 -4.15 10.26
CA ALA A 52 1.34 -4.68 8.89
C ALA A 52 0.52 -5.98 8.76
N VAL A 53 0.57 -6.84 9.78
CA VAL A 53 -0.17 -8.11 9.82
C VAL A 53 -1.66 -7.85 9.88
N GLU A 54 -2.12 -7.01 10.81
CA GLU A 54 -3.56 -6.68 10.95
C GLU A 54 -4.12 -6.08 9.66
N ARG A 55 -3.38 -5.17 9.02
CA ARG A 55 -3.81 -4.58 7.73
C ARG A 55 -3.91 -5.64 6.63
N ALA A 56 -2.94 -6.54 6.55
CA ALA A 56 -2.96 -7.63 5.58
C ALA A 56 -4.14 -8.58 5.85
N GLU A 57 -4.40 -8.96 7.09
CA GLU A 57 -5.53 -9.81 7.47
C GLU A 57 -6.88 -9.19 7.11
N VAL A 58 -7.07 -7.89 7.37
CA VAL A 58 -8.30 -7.18 6.98
C VAL A 58 -8.45 -7.18 5.46
N LEU A 59 -7.37 -6.95 4.72
CA LEU A 59 -7.43 -6.98 3.26
C LEU A 59 -7.71 -8.39 2.74
N GLN A 60 -7.15 -9.45 3.34
CA GLN A 60 -7.45 -10.84 2.95
C GLN A 60 -8.94 -11.16 3.14
N LYS A 61 -9.54 -10.70 4.24
CA LYS A 61 -10.99 -10.86 4.48
C LYS A 61 -11.84 -10.09 3.45
N THR A 62 -11.36 -8.93 3.01
CA THR A 62 -12.11 -8.04 2.10
C THR A 62 -11.88 -8.39 0.62
N LEU A 63 -10.71 -8.92 0.27
CA LEU A 63 -10.27 -9.24 -1.09
C LEU A 63 -9.68 -10.67 -1.13
N PRO A 64 -10.51 -11.71 -0.93
CA PRO A 64 -10.03 -13.10 -0.86
C PRO A 64 -9.38 -13.59 -2.15
N ILE A 65 -9.76 -13.03 -3.31
CA ILE A 65 -9.16 -13.37 -4.61
C ILE A 65 -7.66 -13.05 -4.68
N ALA A 66 -7.16 -12.13 -3.85
CA ALA A 66 -5.75 -11.74 -3.81
C ALA A 66 -5.03 -12.27 -2.56
N GLN A 67 -5.59 -13.27 -1.87
CA GLN A 67 -5.06 -13.74 -0.58
C GLN A 67 -3.60 -14.20 -0.64
N ASN A 68 -3.23 -14.90 -1.72
CA ASN A 68 -1.87 -15.39 -1.92
C ASN A 68 -0.88 -14.23 -2.07
N GLU A 69 -1.23 -13.25 -2.90
CA GLU A 69 -0.40 -12.07 -3.15
C GLU A 69 -0.27 -11.20 -1.90
N ILE A 70 -1.35 -11.04 -1.13
CA ILE A 70 -1.30 -10.32 0.15
C ILE A 70 -0.35 -11.03 1.12
N THR A 71 -0.39 -12.36 1.17
CA THR A 71 0.52 -13.17 2.01
C THR A 71 1.97 -13.04 1.55
N ILE A 72 2.23 -13.12 0.24
CA ILE A 72 3.57 -12.93 -0.32
C ILE A 72 4.11 -11.55 0.06
N LEU A 73 3.32 -10.49 -0.15
CA LEU A 73 3.75 -9.12 0.15
C LEU A 73 4.00 -8.90 1.65
N LEU A 74 3.16 -9.48 2.52
CA LEU A 74 3.38 -9.45 3.97
C LEU A 74 4.68 -10.15 4.36
N ASN A 75 4.93 -11.34 3.81
CA ASN A 75 6.13 -12.12 4.10
C ASN A 75 7.40 -11.40 3.65
N GLU A 76 7.40 -10.80 2.46
CA GLU A 76 8.56 -10.02 1.99
C GLU A 76 8.78 -8.76 2.81
N HIS A 77 7.70 -8.10 3.24
CA HIS A 77 7.78 -6.94 4.13
C HIS A 77 8.33 -7.31 5.52
N GLN A 78 7.85 -8.40 6.12
CA GLN A 78 8.38 -8.90 7.38
C GLN A 78 9.82 -9.38 7.25
N SER A 79 10.18 -10.03 6.14
CA SER A 79 11.55 -10.44 5.87
C SER A 79 12.49 -9.24 5.79
N ALA A 80 12.07 -8.17 5.11
CA ALA A 80 12.86 -6.94 5.03
C ALA A 80 13.08 -6.26 6.39
N LEU A 81 12.12 -6.37 7.31
CA LEU A 81 12.18 -5.73 8.64
C LEU A 81 12.88 -6.58 9.71
N PHE A 82 12.68 -7.90 9.69
CA PHE A 82 13.01 -8.79 10.80
C PHE A 82 13.98 -9.90 10.43
N SER A 83 14.34 -10.05 9.14
CA SER A 83 15.28 -11.08 8.70
C SER A 83 16.61 -10.47 8.23
N PRO A 84 17.74 -11.16 8.45
CA PRO A 84 19.01 -10.83 7.80
C PRO A 84 18.92 -10.93 6.27
N ARG A 85 17.99 -11.73 5.76
CA ARG A 85 17.71 -11.82 4.32
C ARG A 85 16.97 -10.55 3.89
N LYS A 86 17.54 -9.81 2.95
CA LYS A 86 16.81 -8.76 2.22
C LYS A 86 15.63 -9.42 1.51
N GLY A 87 14.41 -8.94 1.76
CA GLY A 87 13.22 -9.42 1.05
C GLY A 87 13.37 -9.27 -0.47
N ASP A 88 12.61 -10.05 -1.22
CA ASP A 88 12.62 -10.03 -2.68
C ASP A 88 11.72 -8.90 -3.19
N GLU A 89 12.36 -7.81 -3.62
CA GLU A 89 11.66 -6.65 -4.18
C GLU A 89 10.83 -7.01 -5.42
N THR A 90 11.30 -7.95 -6.25
CA THR A 90 10.59 -8.31 -7.49
C THR A 90 9.30 -9.06 -7.19
N LEU A 91 9.32 -9.95 -6.19
CA LEU A 91 8.12 -10.62 -5.68
C LEU A 91 7.18 -9.62 -5.02
N ALA A 92 7.69 -8.74 -4.17
CA ALA A 92 6.89 -7.70 -3.52
C ALA A 92 6.21 -6.78 -4.53
N ARG A 93 6.92 -6.35 -5.58
CA ARG A 93 6.38 -5.50 -6.64
C ARG A 93 5.28 -6.21 -7.43
N ARG A 94 5.50 -7.44 -7.84
CA ARG A 94 4.50 -8.23 -8.59
C ARG A 94 3.23 -8.44 -7.74
N ALA A 95 3.39 -8.86 -6.50
CA ALA A 95 2.29 -9.01 -5.56
C ALA A 95 1.53 -7.70 -5.36
N SER A 96 2.23 -6.57 -5.15
CA SER A 96 1.61 -5.26 -4.98
C SER A 96 0.77 -4.83 -6.18
N PHE A 97 1.25 -5.08 -7.40
CA PHE A 97 0.53 -4.74 -8.61
C PHE A 97 -0.74 -5.58 -8.76
N THR A 98 -0.64 -6.90 -8.55
CA THR A 98 -1.80 -7.79 -8.60
C THR A 98 -2.86 -7.40 -7.56
N ILE A 99 -2.44 -7.09 -6.32
CA ILE A 99 -3.35 -6.62 -5.26
C ILE A 99 -4.10 -5.36 -5.67
N LEU A 100 -3.41 -4.37 -6.25
CA LEU A 100 -4.03 -3.13 -6.72
C LEU A 100 -5.03 -3.38 -7.84
N VAL A 101 -4.65 -4.18 -8.85
CA VAL A 101 -5.54 -4.52 -9.97
C VAL A 101 -6.80 -5.22 -9.46
N GLN A 102 -6.65 -6.20 -8.56
CA GLN A 102 -7.80 -6.93 -8.00
C GLN A 102 -8.68 -6.04 -7.13
N ALA A 103 -8.10 -5.13 -6.34
CA ALA A 103 -8.86 -4.17 -5.55
C ALA A 103 -9.65 -3.19 -6.43
N ILE A 104 -9.04 -2.68 -7.51
CA ILE A 104 -9.69 -1.80 -8.49
C ILE A 104 -10.83 -2.55 -9.20
N TYR A 105 -10.56 -3.77 -9.69
CA TYR A 105 -11.57 -4.59 -10.32
C TYR A 105 -12.76 -4.84 -9.38
N THR A 106 -12.48 -5.20 -8.12
CA THR A 106 -13.52 -5.43 -7.11
C THR A 106 -14.31 -4.16 -6.81
N ARG A 107 -13.64 -3.01 -6.68
CA ARG A 107 -14.30 -1.72 -6.45
C ARG A 107 -15.21 -1.33 -7.61
N ILE A 108 -14.74 -1.48 -8.85
CA ILE A 108 -15.53 -1.23 -10.06
C ILE A 108 -16.71 -2.21 -10.11
N LYS A 109 -16.48 -3.49 -9.83
CA LYS A 109 -17.51 -4.52 -9.78
C LYS A 109 -18.61 -4.14 -8.78
N ILE A 110 -18.25 -3.69 -7.58
CA ILE A 110 -19.20 -3.20 -6.56
C ILE A 110 -19.99 -1.99 -7.07
N LEU A 111 -19.33 -1.02 -7.69
CA LEU A 111 -19.98 0.19 -8.22
C LEU A 111 -20.95 -0.10 -9.37
N ILE A 112 -20.62 -1.05 -10.24
CA ILE A 112 -21.45 -1.41 -11.41
C ILE A 112 -22.60 -2.33 -11.00
N LEU A 113 -22.36 -3.32 -10.14
CA LEU A 113 -23.36 -4.32 -9.75
C LEU A 113 -24.21 -3.91 -8.54
N GLY A 114 -23.92 -2.78 -7.90
CA GLY A 114 -24.76 -2.20 -6.85
C GLY A 114 -24.91 -3.05 -5.59
N TYR A 115 -23.99 -3.98 -5.31
CA TYR A 115 -24.01 -4.74 -4.07
C TYR A 115 -23.60 -3.84 -2.89
N ASN A 116 -24.59 -3.52 -2.04
CA ASN A 116 -24.43 -2.97 -0.69
C ASN A 116 -24.17 -4.09 0.31
#